data_AF-A0A7W7ZHF1-F1
#
_entry.id   AF-A0A7W7ZHF1-F1
#
_cell.length_a   1.000
_cell.length_b   1.000
_cell.length_c   1.000
_cell.angle_alpha   90.00
_cell.angle_beta   90.00
_cell.angle_gamma   90.00
#
_symmetry.space_group_name_H-M   'P 1'
#
loop_
_entity.id
_entity.type
_entity.pdbx_description
1 polymer ?
#
loop_
_entity_poly.entity_id
_entity_poly.type
_entity_poly.pdbx_seq_one_letter_code
_entity_poly.pdbx_strand_id
1 'polypeptide(L)'
;MARSKPEWVVAIATITGCRQTLLSSLPGNRTNLGQGDFPTYIVSFSYKANGHTLYGSYKANSPRKIGHTFEVSYDPKHPKRNTGNEFSSGWIRAAVWIVVGCLGALAAWFKLQS
;
A
#
# COMPACT_ATOMS: atom_id res chain seq x y z
N MET A 1 -10.24 11.02 29.50
CA MET A 1 -8.97 10.35 29.12
C MET A 1 -8.80 10.45 27.62
N ALA A 2 -7.93 11.32 27.13
CA ALA A 2 -7.69 11.48 25.69
C ALA A 2 -6.93 10.26 25.16
N ARG A 3 -7.58 9.46 24.30
CA ARG A 3 -6.96 8.32 23.63
C ARG A 3 -6.03 8.89 22.56
N SER A 4 -4.75 9.08 22.88
CA SER A 4 -3.75 9.47 21.88
C SER A 4 -3.79 8.44 20.75
N LYS A 5 -3.97 8.90 19.51
CA LYS A 5 -3.91 8.01 18.35
C LYS A 5 -2.57 7.26 18.42
N PRO A 6 -2.54 5.93 18.24
CA PRO A 6 -1.26 5.24 18.15
C PRO A 6 -0.47 5.88 17.02
N GLU A 7 0.73 6.37 17.33
CA GLU A 7 1.65 6.90 16.34
C GLU A 7 2.14 5.71 15.52
N TRP A 8 1.65 5.61 14.28
CA TRP A 8 2.05 4.54 13.38
C TRP A 8 3.50 4.79 12.93
N VAL A 9 4.33 3.76 13.00
CA VAL A 9 5.74 3.82 12.61
C VAL A 9 5.92 3.26 11.22
N VAL A 10 6.74 3.91 10.40
CA VAL A 10 7.05 3.48 9.03
C VAL A 10 8.25 2.52 9.04
N ALA A 11 8.15 1.42 8.31
CA ALA A 11 9.23 0.49 8.04
C ALA A 11 9.29 0.13 6.55
N ILE A 12 10.45 -0.36 6.11
CA ILE A 12 10.61 -0.92 4.78
C ILE A 12 10.20 -2.38 4.81
N ALA A 13 9.17 -2.71 4.02
CA ALA A 13 8.75 -4.06 3.72
C ALA A 13 9.40 -4.56 2.44
N THR A 14 9.66 -5.86 2.36
CA THR A 14 10.16 -6.56 1.17
C THR A 14 9.16 -7.64 0.78
N ILE A 15 8.74 -7.66 -0.48
CA ILE A 15 7.87 -8.70 -1.03
C ILE A 15 8.63 -10.02 -1.06
N THR A 16 8.10 -11.02 -0.36
CA THR A 16 8.68 -12.37 -0.26
C THR A 16 7.96 -13.37 -1.15
N GLY A 17 6.74 -13.07 -1.59
CA GLY A 17 5.98 -13.95 -2.47
C GLY A 17 4.81 -13.24 -3.14
N CYS A 18 4.43 -13.73 -4.31
CA CYS A 18 3.24 -13.29 -5.01
C CYS A 18 2.59 -14.51 -5.65
N ARG A 19 1.39 -14.87 -5.20
CA ARG A 19 0.63 -16.00 -5.73
C ARG A 19 -0.64 -15.49 -6.38
N GLN A 20 -0.91 -15.93 -7.61
CA GLN A 20 -2.20 -15.71 -8.24
C GLN A 20 -3.23 -16.67 -7.64
N THR A 21 -4.35 -16.13 -7.15
CA THR A 21 -5.52 -16.93 -6.79
C THR A 21 -6.40 -17.02 -8.03
N LEU A 22 -6.25 -18.11 -8.78
CA LEU A 22 -7.22 -18.48 -9.80
C LEU A 22 -8.46 -19.01 -9.07
N LEU A 23 -9.59 -18.33 -9.24
CA LEU A 23 -10.92 -18.90 -9.01
C LEU A 23 -11.06 -20.09 -9.95
N SER A 24 -10.64 -21.28 -9.52
CA SER A 24 -10.82 -22.50 -10.29
C SER A 24 -11.30 -23.60 -9.35
N SER A 25 -12.48 -24.13 -9.71
CA SER A 25 -13.20 -25.28 -9.19
C SER A 25 -13.82 -25.20 -7.79
N LEU A 26 -14.97 -24.52 -7.68
CA LEU A 26 -16.13 -25.11 -6.99
C LEU A 26 -17.15 -25.53 -8.06
N PRO A 27 -17.51 -26.83 -8.17
CA PRO A 27 -18.64 -27.26 -8.97
C PRO A 27 -19.91 -26.96 -8.17
N GLY A 28 -20.40 -25.72 -8.26
CA GLY A 28 -21.60 -25.36 -7.55
C GLY A 28 -21.84 -23.87 -7.55
N ASN A 29 -22.91 -23.49 -8.23
CA ASN A 29 -23.58 -22.20 -8.12
C ASN A 29 -22.98 -21.05 -8.96
N ARG A 30 -23.21 -21.13 -10.27
CA ARG A 30 -23.35 -19.96 -11.13
C ARG A 30 -24.61 -19.20 -10.73
N THR A 31 -24.57 -18.40 -9.67
CA THR A 31 -25.55 -17.34 -9.47
C THR A 31 -24.82 -16.07 -9.05
N ASN A 32 -24.90 -15.05 -9.91
CA ASN A 32 -24.25 -13.73 -9.82
C ASN A 32 -22.79 -13.66 -10.34
N LEU A 33 -22.61 -13.89 -11.64
CA LEU A 33 -21.52 -13.28 -12.40
C LEU A 33 -21.78 -11.76 -12.50
N GLY A 34 -21.50 -11.07 -11.40
CA GLY A 34 -21.44 -9.60 -11.34
C GLY A 34 -20.04 -9.14 -11.68
N GLN A 35 -19.84 -8.67 -12.91
CA GLN A 35 -18.86 -7.66 -13.31
C GLN A 35 -17.48 -7.69 -12.62
N GLY A 36 -16.53 -8.44 -13.19
CA GLY A 36 -15.09 -8.21 -12.96
C GLY A 36 -14.32 -9.33 -12.28
N ASP A 37 -14.28 -10.53 -12.86
CA ASP A 37 -13.36 -11.62 -12.48
C ASP A 37 -11.90 -11.25 -12.86
N PHE A 38 -11.33 -10.25 -12.20
CA PHE A 38 -9.91 -9.95 -12.31
C PHE A 38 -9.10 -10.93 -11.45
N PRO A 39 -7.96 -11.43 -11.95
CA PRO A 39 -7.08 -12.28 -11.15
C PRO A 39 -6.67 -11.53 -9.87
N THR A 40 -7.05 -12.08 -8.71
CA THR A 40 -6.62 -11.55 -7.42
C THR A 40 -5.27 -12.18 -7.07
N TYR A 41 -4.25 -11.35 -6.87
CA TYR A 41 -2.94 -11.78 -6.41
C TYR A 41 -2.85 -11.61 -4.89
N ILE A 42 -2.40 -12.65 -4.19
CA ILE A 42 -2.03 -12.58 -2.78
C ILE A 42 -0.52 -12.34 -2.72
N VAL A 43 -0.16 -11.13 -2.28
CA VAL A 43 1.22 -10.67 -2.13
C VAL A 43 1.61 -10.84 -0.68
N SER A 44 2.68 -11.57 -0.42
CA SER A 44 3.28 -11.75 0.90
C SER A 44 4.52 -10.87 1.03
N PHE A 45 4.72 -10.26 2.19
CA PHE A 45 5.85 -9.39 2.46
C PHE A 45 6.37 -9.60 3.88
N SER A 46 7.61 -9.17 4.11
CA SER A 46 8.24 -9.14 5.42
C SER A 46 8.82 -7.76 5.73
N TYR A 47 8.87 -7.38 7.00
CA TYR A 47 9.45 -6.12 7.46
C TYR A 47 10.07 -6.30 8.84
N LYS A 48 11.02 -5.43 9.20
CA LYS A 48 11.60 -5.41 10.55
C LYS A 48 10.83 -4.43 11.43
N ALA A 49 10.40 -4.89 12.60
CA ALA A 49 9.80 -4.07 13.64
C ALA A 49 10.39 -4.47 15.00
N ASN A 50 10.90 -3.49 15.75
CA ASN A 50 11.49 -3.70 17.08
C ASN A 50 12.54 -4.83 17.12
N GLY A 51 13.38 -4.94 16.08
CA GLY A 51 14.40 -5.99 15.96
C GLY A 51 13.91 -7.36 15.48
N HIS A 52 12.60 -7.55 15.30
CA HIS A 52 12.01 -8.80 14.82
C HIS A 52 11.55 -8.70 13.37
N THR A 53 11.72 -9.79 12.61
CA THR A 53 11.10 -9.92 11.28
C THR A 53 9.64 -10.34 11.43
N LEU A 54 8.75 -9.52 10.89
CA LEU A 54 7.31 -9.78 10.82
C LEU A 54 6.87 -9.99 9.39
N TYR A 55 5.72 -10.64 9.24
CA TYR A 55 5.16 -11.02 7.95
C TYR A 55 3.74 -10.47 7.81
N GLY A 56 3.39 -10.08 6.60
CA GLY A 56 2.05 -9.64 6.24
C GLY A 56 1.70 -10.08 4.83
N SER A 57 0.43 -9.89 4.47
CA SER A 57 -0.05 -10.18 3.13
C SER A 57 -1.15 -9.23 2.70
N TYR A 58 -1.23 -8.94 1.41
CA TYR A 58 -2.28 -8.10 0.84
C TYR A 58 -2.77 -8.59 -0.53
N LYS A 59 -3.97 -8.15 -0.90
CA LYS A 59 -4.55 -8.45 -2.20
C LYS A 59 -4.15 -7.36 -3.19
N ALA A 60 -3.70 -7.76 -4.37
CA ALA A 60 -3.38 -6.89 -5.49
C ALA A 60 -4.10 -7.34 -6.76
N ASN A 61 -4.41 -6.38 -7.63
CA ASN A 61 -5.04 -6.65 -8.93
C ASN A 61 -4.00 -6.97 -10.03
N SER A 62 -2.72 -6.85 -9.70
CA SER A 62 -1.59 -7.11 -10.59
C SER A 62 -0.50 -7.88 -9.85
N PRO A 63 0.29 -8.68 -10.58
CA PRO A 63 1.42 -9.39 -9.98
C PRO A 63 2.46 -8.39 -9.47
N ARG A 64 3.09 -8.73 -8.34
CA ARG A 64 4.17 -7.93 -7.76
C ARG A 64 5.49 -8.67 -7.83
N LYS A 65 6.56 -7.92 -8.08
CA LYS A 65 7.91 -8.46 -8.18
C LYS A 65 8.43 -8.87 -6.79
N ILE A 66 8.87 -10.11 -6.66
CA ILE A 66 9.54 -10.60 -5.44
C ILE A 66 10.85 -9.82 -5.25
N GLY A 67 11.16 -9.45 -4.01
CA GLY A 67 12.30 -8.59 -3.65
C GLY A 67 12.03 -7.09 -3.82
N HIS A 68 10.88 -6.69 -4.38
CA HIS A 68 10.50 -5.28 -4.38
C HIS A 68 10.24 -4.80 -2.95
N THR A 69 10.65 -3.57 -2.66
CA THR A 69 10.53 -2.95 -1.34
C THR A 69 9.56 -1.78 -1.36
N PHE A 70 8.74 -1.65 -0.32
CA PHE A 70 7.78 -0.56 -0.17
C PHE A 70 7.67 -0.11 1.29
N GLU A 71 7.13 1.09 1.52
CA GLU A 71 6.87 1.58 2.87
C GLU A 71 5.60 0.94 3.44
N VAL A 72 5.71 0.37 4.64
CA VAL A 72 4.59 -0.13 5.41
C VAL A 72 4.53 0.59 6.76
N SER A 73 3.35 1.01 7.18
CA SER A 73 3.14 1.59 8.50
C SER A 73 2.60 0.53 9.44
N TYR A 74 3.12 0.46 10.67
CA TYR A 74 2.67 -0.48 11.70
C TYR A 74 2.43 0.20 13.05
N ASP A 75 1.58 -0.41 13.89
CA ASP A 75 1.38 0.01 15.28
C ASP A 75 2.55 -0.51 16.13
N PRO A 76 3.41 0.33 16.73
CA PRO A 76 4.57 -0.13 17.48
C PRO A 76 4.19 -0.91 18.75
N LYS A 77 2.98 -0.72 19.29
CA LYS A 77 2.44 -1.49 20.44
C LYS A 77 1.89 -2.84 19.98
N HIS A 78 1.43 -2.93 18.73
CA HIS A 78 0.93 -4.17 18.13
C HIS A 78 1.53 -4.37 16.73
N PRO A 79 2.83 -4.75 16.63
CA PRO A 79 3.55 -4.71 15.36
C PRO A 79 2.96 -5.53 14.23
N LYS A 80 2.17 -6.57 14.53
CA LYS A 80 1.42 -7.37 13.53
C LYS A 80 0.33 -6.57 12.81
N ARG A 81 -0.15 -5.47 13.40
CA ARG A 81 -1.14 -4.58 12.79
C ARG A 81 -0.40 -3.58 11.91
N ASN A 82 -0.48 -3.80 10.59
CA ASN A 82 0.17 -2.98 9.59
C ASN A 82 -0.84 -2.53 8.50
N THR A 83 -0.49 -1.50 7.73
CA THR A 83 -1.33 -0.99 6.63
C THR A 83 -1.39 -1.93 5.44
N GLY A 84 -0.46 -2.87 5.34
CA GLY A 84 -0.48 -3.98 4.39
C GLY A 84 -0.65 -3.54 2.95
N ASN A 85 -0.19 -2.36 2.55
CA ASN A 85 -0.48 -1.86 1.22
C ASN A 85 0.63 -0.93 0.72
N GLU A 86 1.13 -1.23 -0.48
CA GLU A 86 2.07 -0.43 -1.25
C GLU A 86 1.51 0.96 -1.62
N PHE A 87 0.19 1.16 -1.59
CA PHE A 87 -0.44 2.48 -1.75
C PHE A 87 -0.37 3.35 -0.49
N SER A 88 0.48 3.03 0.50
CA SER A 88 0.71 3.93 1.64
C SER A 88 1.92 4.82 1.36
N SER A 89 1.80 6.12 1.68
CA SER A 89 2.80 7.20 1.70
C SER A 89 3.50 7.66 0.40
N GLY A 90 4.05 6.77 -0.43
CA GLY A 90 4.95 7.18 -1.54
C GLY A 90 4.28 8.07 -2.59
N TRP A 91 3.13 7.65 -3.11
CA TRP A 91 2.37 8.41 -4.12
C TRP A 91 1.75 9.68 -3.54
N ILE A 92 1.41 9.70 -2.25
CA ILE A 92 0.88 10.90 -1.58
C ILE A 92 1.99 11.96 -1.49
N ARG A 93 3.21 11.56 -1.11
CA ARG A 93 4.37 12.46 -1.10
C ARG A 93 4.66 13.02 -2.49
N ALA A 94 4.63 12.17 -3.52
CA ALA A 94 4.80 12.61 -4.90
C ALA A 94 3.69 13.60 -5.34
N ALA A 95 2.43 13.30 -5.01
CA ALA A 95 1.30 14.18 -5.30
C ALA A 95 1.43 15.55 -4.61
N VAL A 96 1.89 15.58 -3.35
CA VAL A 96 2.14 16.83 -2.62
C VAL A 96 3.21 17.68 -3.32
N TRP A 97 4.32 17.09 -3.74
CA TRP A 97 5.37 17.83 -4.47
C TRP A 97 4.87 18.40 -5.80
N ILE A 98 4.03 17.65 -6.53
CA ILE A 98 3.42 18.14 -7.77
C ILE A 98 2.52 19.35 -7.51
N VAL A 99 1.65 19.27 -6.49
CA VAL A 99 0.75 20.38 -6.14
C VAL A 99 1.52 21.63 -5.72
N VAL A 100 2.55 21.47 -4.88
CA VAL A 100 3.42 22.60 -4.47
C VAL A 100 4.15 23.20 -5.67
N GLY A 101 4.68 22.38 -6.57
CA GLY A 101 5.33 22.84 -7.79
C GLY A 101 4.38 23.63 -8.71
N CYS A 102 3.17 23.13 -8.93
CA CYS A 102 2.15 23.82 -9.72
C CYS A 102 1.74 25.17 -9.11
N LEU A 103 1.54 25.23 -7.79
CA LEU A 103 1.21 26.48 -7.10
C LEU A 103 2.35 27.50 -7.18
N GLY A 104 3.61 27.07 -7.05
CA GLY A 104 4.78 27.92 -7.21
C GLY A 104 4.90 28.50 -8.63
N ALA A 105 4.70 27.66 -9.65
CA ALA A 105 4.73 28.09 -11.05
C ALA A 105 3.61 29.10 -11.37
N LEU A 106 2.40 28.87 -10.86
CA LEU A 106 1.28 29.81 -11.02
C LEU A 106 1.55 31.15 -10.34
N ALA A 107 2.09 31.14 -9.11
CA ALA A 107 2.43 32.37 -8.40
C ALA A 107 3.52 33.19 -9.12
N ALA A 108 4.53 32.52 -9.68
CA ALA A 108 5.58 33.18 -10.48
C ALA A 108 5.02 33.78 -11.77
N TRP A 109 4.10 33.07 -12.44
CA TRP A 109 3.45 33.56 -13.66
C TRP A 109 2.61 34.81 -13.40
N PHE A 110 1.80 34.81 -12.33
CA PHE A 110 1.01 35.98 -11.93
C PHE A 110 1.88 37.18 -11.55
N LYS A 111 3.04 36.95 -10.93
CA LYS A 111 4.01 38.02 -10.61
C LYS A 111 4.71 38.60 -11.84
N LEU A 112 4.85 37.84 -12.92
CA LEU A 112 5.45 38.32 -14.17
C LEU A 112 4.48 39.17 -15.02
N GLN A 113 3.18 39.02 -14.79
CA GLN A 113 2.12 39.74 -15.51
C GLN A 113 1.58 40.98 -14.77
N SER A 114 2.07 41.26 -13.57
CA SER A 114 1.75 42.46 -12.77
C SER A 114 2.89 43.45 -12.80
#